data_AF-W7DE18-F1
#
_entry.id   AF-W7DE18-F1
#
_cell.length_a   1.000
_cell.length_b   1.000
_cell.length_c   1.000
_cell.angle_alpha   90.00
_cell.angle_beta   90.00
_cell.angle_gamma   90.00
#
_symmetry.space_group_name_H-M   'P 1'
#
loop_
_entity.id
_entity.type
_entity.pdbx_description
1 polymer ?
#
loop_
_entity_poly.entity_id
_entity_poly.type
_entity_poly.pdbx_seq_one_letter_code
_entity_poly.pdbx_strand_id
1 'polypeptide(L)'
;MVDVSSTSDSQVITISVEGENAKDIVKIANDVVQTFRNEIPKIMKVDNVYILSKATFSDNMSPVKPSKSLLIMVSVVLGTVVGIIIMFFRHLFDNSIKTAEDVELLLNLPVLTIISEIKEESLITQNQRSNNRRKRG
;
A
#
# COMPACT_ATOMS: atom_id res chain seq x y z
N MET A 1 2.23 25.47 5.59
CA MET A 1 2.84 25.98 4.36
C MET A 1 1.87 26.94 3.70
N VAL A 2 2.34 28.10 3.25
CA VAL A 2 1.57 29.03 2.42
C VAL A 2 2.13 28.96 1.01
N ASP A 3 1.29 28.69 0.03
CA ASP A 3 1.64 28.61 -1.38
C ASP A 3 0.82 29.64 -2.16
N VAL A 4 1.46 30.29 -3.13
CA VAL A 4 0.85 31.33 -3.95
C VAL A 4 1.09 30.96 -5.40
N SER A 5 0.01 30.61 -6.10
CA SER A 5 0.04 30.25 -7.51
C SER A 5 -0.74 31.27 -8.35
N SER A 6 -0.25 31.50 -9.55
CA SER A 6 -0.88 32.34 -10.56
C SER A 6 -0.84 31.59 -11.90
N THR A 7 -1.95 31.58 -12.62
CA THR A 7 -2.01 30.97 -13.96
C THR A 7 -1.48 31.98 -14.98
N SER A 8 -0.61 31.55 -15.89
CA SER A 8 0.26 32.41 -16.74
C SER A 8 -0.43 33.52 -17.54
N ASP A 9 -1.75 33.43 -17.76
CA ASP A 9 -2.56 34.43 -18.48
C ASP A 9 -3.75 34.96 -17.66
N SER A 10 -3.78 34.67 -16.36
CA SER A 10 -4.90 34.99 -15.47
C SER A 10 -4.54 36.04 -14.44
N GLN A 11 -5.44 37.00 -14.23
CA GLN A 11 -5.38 37.94 -13.11
C GLN A 11 -5.87 37.32 -11.79
N VAL A 12 -6.09 36.00 -11.77
CA VAL A 12 -6.50 35.25 -10.59
C VAL A 12 -5.27 34.71 -9.86
N ILE A 13 -5.15 35.07 -8.59
CA ILE A 13 -4.12 34.58 -7.68
C ILE A 13 -4.79 33.62 -6.70
N THR A 14 -4.23 32.42 -6.59
CA THR A 14 -4.69 31.40 -5.65
C THR A 14 -3.71 31.31 -4.49
N ILE A 15 -4.21 31.57 -3.29
CA ILE A 15 -3.46 31.44 -2.04
C ILE A 15 -3.94 30.16 -1.36
N SER A 16 -3.04 29.21 -1.18
CA SER A 16 -3.30 27.93 -0.52
C SER A 16 -2.52 27.84 0.78
N VAL A 17 -3.20 27.46 1.86
CA VAL A 17 -2.59 27.32 3.18
C VAL A 17 -2.82 25.88 3.65
N GLU A 18 -1.73 25.17 3.94
CA GLU A 18 -1.72 23.81 4.47
C GLU A 18 -1.18 23.82 5.91
N GLY A 19 -1.81 23.11 6.83
CA GLY A 19 -1.41 23.03 8.23
C GLY A 19 -2.15 21.93 8.98
N GLU A 20 -1.93 21.85 10.30
CA GLU A 20 -2.51 20.79 11.14
C GLU A 20 -3.93 21.14 11.63
N ASN A 21 -4.17 22.40 12.00
CA ASN A 21 -5.45 22.86 12.54
C ASN A 21 -6.27 23.62 11.50
N ALA A 22 -7.39 23.04 11.09
CA ALA A 22 -8.31 23.62 10.11
C ALA A 22 -8.81 25.03 10.49
N LYS A 23 -9.03 25.31 11.79
CA LYS A 23 -9.50 26.64 12.23
C LYS A 23 -8.43 27.71 12.05
N ASP A 24 -7.19 27.38 12.36
CA ASP A 24 -6.05 28.29 12.23
C ASP A 24 -5.72 28.53 10.76
N ILE A 25 -5.78 27.49 9.92
CA ILE A 25 -5.58 27.59 8.47
C ILE A 25 -6.56 28.58 7.84
N VAL A 26 -7.85 28.46 8.17
CA VAL A 26 -8.88 29.35 7.66
C VAL A 26 -8.62 30.80 8.08
N LYS A 27 -8.24 31.01 9.34
CA LYS A 27 -7.90 32.34 9.85
C LYS A 27 -6.70 32.92 9.09
N ILE A 28 -5.61 32.16 9.00
CA ILE A 28 -4.38 32.59 8.33
C ILE A 28 -4.63 32.90 6.85
N ALA A 29 -5.37 32.06 6.14
CA ALA A 29 -5.70 32.30 4.74
C ALA A 29 -6.46 33.62 4.54
N ASN A 30 -7.46 33.88 5.37
CA ASN A 30 -8.23 35.13 5.31
C ASN A 30 -7.37 36.35 5.70
N ASP A 31 -6.52 36.23 6.72
CA ASP A 31 -5.62 37.31 7.15
C ASP A 31 -4.61 37.66 6.03
N VAL A 32 -4.00 36.65 5.39
CA VAL A 32 -3.08 36.84 4.26
C VAL A 32 -3.78 37.54 3.10
N VAL A 33 -5.00 37.12 2.74
CA VAL A 33 -5.78 37.77 1.67
C VAL A 33 -6.11 39.22 2.00
N GLN A 34 -6.41 39.53 3.28
CA GLN A 34 -6.65 40.92 3.70
C GLN A 34 -5.38 41.78 3.61
N THR A 35 -4.25 41.29 4.09
CA THR A 35 -2.98 42.01 3.98
C THR A 35 -2.59 42.21 2.50
N PHE A 36 -2.78 41.19 1.66
CA PHE A 36 -2.53 41.27 0.23
C PHE A 36 -3.39 42.35 -0.44
N ARG A 37 -4.68 42.41 -0.14
CA ARG A 37 -5.60 43.43 -0.65
C ARG A 37 -5.17 44.86 -0.27
N ASN A 38 -4.60 45.04 0.91
CA ASN A 38 -4.21 46.37 1.41
C ASN A 38 -2.86 46.84 0.87
N GLU A 39 -1.89 45.93 0.68
CA GLU A 39 -0.52 46.31 0.29
C GLU A 39 -0.30 46.31 -1.24
N ILE A 40 -0.97 45.42 -1.98
CA ILE A 40 -0.73 45.29 -3.43
C ILE A 40 -1.06 46.55 -4.24
N PRO A 41 -2.16 47.29 -3.98
CA PRO A 41 -2.43 48.54 -4.69
C PRO A 41 -1.33 49.58 -4.52
N LYS A 42 -0.65 49.60 -3.36
CA LYS A 42 0.44 50.56 -3.07
C LYS A 42 1.72 50.25 -3.86
N ILE A 43 1.98 48.97 -4.13
CA ILE A 43 3.22 48.50 -4.74
C ILE A 43 3.08 48.40 -6.26
N MET A 44 1.95 47.85 -6.74
CA MET A 44 1.74 47.56 -8.16
C MET A 44 0.83 48.57 -8.88
N LYS A 45 0.29 49.58 -8.17
CA LYS A 45 -0.65 50.58 -8.73
C LYS A 45 -1.83 49.93 -9.47
N VAL A 46 -2.33 48.83 -8.92
CA VAL A 46 -3.49 48.12 -9.44
C VAL A 46 -4.74 48.54 -8.68
N ASP A 47 -5.81 48.82 -9.41
CA ASP A 47 -7.10 49.18 -8.86
C ASP A 47 -7.97 47.93 -8.65
N ASN A 48 -8.84 47.97 -7.65
CA ASN A 48 -9.95 47.03 -7.46
C ASN A 48 -9.56 45.54 -7.30
N VAL A 49 -8.79 45.22 -6.27
CA VAL A 49 -8.54 43.82 -5.85
C VAL A 49 -9.82 43.21 -5.26
N TYR A 50 -10.42 42.25 -5.98
CA TYR A 50 -11.60 41.51 -5.53
C TYR A 50 -11.22 40.17 -4.90
N ILE A 51 -11.85 39.84 -3.77
CA ILE A 51 -11.74 38.53 -3.15
C ILE A 51 -12.81 37.66 -3.77
N LEU A 52 -12.41 36.74 -4.66
CA LEU A 52 -13.34 35.86 -5.39
C LEU A 52 -13.94 34.78 -4.48
N SER A 53 -13.15 34.25 -3.55
CA SER A 53 -13.58 33.24 -2.59
C SER A 53 -12.89 33.48 -1.25
N LYS A 54 -13.67 33.38 -0.16
CA LYS A 54 -13.14 33.45 1.21
C LYS A 54 -12.89 32.05 1.73
N ALA A 55 -11.85 31.89 2.54
CA ALA A 55 -11.64 30.62 3.22
C ALA A 55 -12.73 30.45 4.31
N THR A 56 -13.44 29.32 4.26
CA THR A 56 -14.45 28.96 5.26
C THR A 56 -14.09 27.64 5.91
N PHE A 57 -14.35 27.55 7.21
CA PHE A 57 -14.29 26.27 7.92
C PHE A 57 -15.50 25.44 7.48
N SER A 58 -15.25 24.35 6.76
CA SER A 58 -16.28 23.39 6.38
C SER A 58 -15.93 22.05 7.03
N ASP A 59 -16.92 21.37 7.59
CA ASP A 59 -16.76 20.03 8.16
C ASP A 59 -16.27 18.99 7.13
N ASN A 60 -16.32 19.35 5.84
CA ASN A 60 -15.91 18.54 4.71
C ASN A 60 -14.42 18.75 4.32
N MET A 61 -13.64 19.47 5.13
CA MET A 61 -12.22 19.71 4.86
C MET A 61 -11.45 18.38 5.03
N SER A 62 -11.39 17.62 3.94
CA SER A 62 -10.72 16.31 3.92
C SER A 62 -9.21 16.49 4.11
N PRO A 63 -8.57 15.67 4.98
CA PRO A 63 -7.13 15.69 5.13
C PRO A 63 -6.45 15.36 3.80
N VAL A 64 -5.66 16.30 3.27
CA VAL A 64 -4.83 16.06 2.08
C VAL A 64 -3.72 15.04 2.34
N LYS A 65 -3.36 14.82 3.61
CA LYS A 65 -2.33 13.87 4.05
C LYS A 65 -2.68 13.23 5.41
N PRO A 66 -2.21 12.01 5.71
CA PRO A 66 -1.69 11.01 4.78
C PRO A 66 -2.82 10.16 4.16
N SER A 67 -2.67 9.76 2.90
CA SER A 67 -3.60 8.85 2.23
C SER A 67 -3.54 7.44 2.85
N LYS A 68 -4.44 7.15 3.79
CA LYS A 68 -4.49 5.87 4.53
C LYS A 68 -4.53 4.65 3.62
N SER A 69 -5.23 4.74 2.48
CA SER A 69 -5.31 3.67 1.49
C SER A 69 -3.94 3.26 0.93
N LEU A 70 -3.11 4.24 0.58
CA LEU A 70 -1.76 4.01 0.06
C LEU A 70 -0.86 3.34 1.10
N LEU A 71 -0.94 3.78 2.36
CA LEU A 71 -0.20 3.18 3.48
C LEU A 71 -0.59 1.71 3.70
N ILE A 72 -1.88 1.40 3.69
CA ILE A 72 -2.38 0.03 3.83
C ILE A 72 -1.89 -0.83 2.67
N MET A 73 -1.99 -0.34 1.43
CA MET A 73 -1.53 -1.06 0.24
C MET A 73 -0.04 -1.39 0.32
N VAL A 74 0.78 -0.40 0.69
CA VAL A 74 2.23 -0.57 0.85
C VAL A 74 2.55 -1.59 1.95
N SER A 75 1.81 -1.54 3.07
CA SER A 75 2.01 -2.46 4.20
C SER A 75 1.71 -3.92 3.85
N VAL A 76 0.66 -4.17 3.06
CA VAL A 76 0.31 -5.52 2.58
C VAL A 76 1.40 -6.10 1.69
N VAL A 77 1.91 -5.29 0.76
CA VAL A 77 2.99 -5.71 -0.15
C VAL A 77 4.26 -6.01 0.64
N LEU A 78 4.67 -5.11 1.54
CA LEU A 78 5.83 -5.30 2.41
C LEU A 78 5.70 -6.55 3.29
N GLY A 79 4.55 -6.75 3.92
CA GLY A 79 4.31 -7.93 4.76
C GLY A 79 4.40 -9.24 3.98
N THR A 80 3.92 -9.25 2.73
CA THR A 80 4.01 -10.43 1.86
C THR A 80 5.45 -10.76 1.50
N VAL A 81 6.25 -9.75 1.12
CA VAL A 81 7.67 -9.92 0.80
C VAL A 81 8.43 -10.46 2.02
N VAL A 82 8.21 -9.89 3.19
CA VAL A 82 8.83 -10.36 4.45
C VAL A 82 8.40 -11.79 4.78
N GLY A 83 7.12 -12.12 4.60
CA GLY A 83 6.61 -13.48 4.82
C GLY A 83 7.28 -14.53 3.92
N ILE A 84 7.47 -14.20 2.64
CA ILE A 84 8.17 -15.07 1.68
C ILE A 84 9.63 -15.24 2.11
N ILE A 85 10.32 -14.16 2.48
CA ILE A 85 11.71 -14.20 2.95
C ILE A 85 11.82 -15.13 4.17
N ILE A 86 10.95 -14.99 5.16
CA ILE A 86 10.93 -15.84 6.36
C ILE A 86 10.68 -17.31 5.99
N MET A 87 9.78 -17.59 5.04
CA MET A 87 9.51 -18.95 4.56
C MET A 87 10.75 -19.59 3.93
N PHE A 88 11.50 -18.84 3.11
CA PHE A 88 12.77 -19.30 2.57
C PHE A 88 13.83 -19.53 3.64
N PHE A 89 13.98 -18.63 4.60
CA PHE A 89 14.91 -18.84 5.72
C PHE A 89 14.56 -20.11 6.50
N ARG A 90 13.27 -20.34 6.80
CA ARG A 90 12.85 -21.59 7.47
C ARG A 90 13.16 -22.82 6.64
N HIS A 91 13.04 -22.75 5.32
CA HIS A 91 13.35 -23.86 4.43
C HIS A 91 14.85 -24.13 4.33
N LEU A 92 15.68 -23.09 4.23
CA LEU A 92 17.14 -23.23 4.13
C LEU A 92 17.77 -23.74 5.43
N PHE A 93 17.21 -23.39 6.59
CA PHE A 93 17.66 -23.92 7.89
C PHE A 93 16.99 -25.25 8.27
N ASP A 94 16.16 -25.83 7.40
CA ASP A 94 15.60 -27.17 7.60
C ASP A 94 16.62 -28.22 7.12
N ASN A 95 17.33 -28.83 8.08
CA ASN A 95 18.31 -29.91 7.82
C ASN A 95 17.66 -31.30 7.67
N SER A 96 16.35 -31.38 7.45
CA SER A 96 15.68 -32.67 7.25
C SER A 96 15.99 -33.26 5.87
N ILE A 97 16.39 -34.53 5.85
CA ILE A 97 16.54 -35.35 4.64
C ILE A 97 15.14 -35.69 4.13
N LYS A 98 14.78 -35.26 2.92
CA LYS A 98 13.43 -35.50 2.35
C LYS A 98 13.47 -36.14 0.98
N THR A 99 14.60 -36.05 0.29
CA THR A 99 14.78 -36.56 -1.07
C THR A 99 15.86 -37.62 -1.14
N ALA A 100 15.87 -38.41 -2.22
CA ALA A 100 16.93 -39.39 -2.46
C ALA A 100 18.27 -38.68 -2.66
N GLU A 101 18.24 -37.51 -3.33
CA GLU A 101 19.41 -36.65 -3.52
C GLU A 101 20.03 -36.18 -2.19
N ASP A 102 19.20 -35.84 -1.19
CA ASP A 102 19.69 -35.47 0.15
C ASP A 102 20.49 -36.62 0.80
N VAL A 103 20.07 -37.87 0.58
CA VAL A 103 20.74 -39.07 1.10
C VAL A 103 22.07 -39.31 0.38
N GLU A 104 22.08 -39.20 -0.95
CA GLU A 104 23.29 -39.33 -1.76
C GLU A 104 24.34 -38.28 -1.36
N LEU A 105 23.93 -37.02 -1.21
CA LEU A 105 24.82 -35.93 -0.81
C LEU A 105 25.38 -36.10 0.60
N LEU A 106 24.58 -36.63 1.54
CA LEU A 106 25.00 -36.77 2.93
C LEU A 106 25.90 -38.01 3.16
N LEU A 107 25.56 -39.14 2.52
CA LEU A 107 26.29 -40.40 2.68
C LEU A 107 27.36 -40.62 1.60
N ASN A 108 27.37 -39.80 0.55
CA ASN A 108 28.28 -39.86 -0.59
C ASN A 108 28.27 -41.24 -1.30
N LEU A 109 27.10 -41.88 -1.30
CA LEU A 109 26.85 -43.21 -1.88
C LEU A 109 25.69 -43.11 -2.88
N PRO A 110 25.74 -43.83 -4.01
CA PRO A 110 24.66 -43.82 -4.99
C PRO A 110 23.41 -44.53 -4.44
N VAL A 111 22.23 -43.94 -4.67
CA VAL A 111 20.94 -44.56 -4.35
C VAL A 111 20.60 -45.58 -5.43
N LEU A 112 20.45 -46.85 -5.01
CA LEU A 112 20.15 -47.95 -5.93
C LEU A 112 18.65 -48.09 -6.25
N THR A 113 17.77 -47.75 -5.30
CA THR A 113 16.33 -47.90 -5.45
C THR A 113 15.57 -47.02 -4.45
N ILE A 114 14.33 -46.65 -4.79
CA ILE A 114 13.42 -45.88 -3.94
C ILE A 114 12.18 -46.74 -3.69
N ILE A 115 11.91 -47.04 -2.41
CA ILE A 115 10.71 -47.78 -2.02
C ILE A 115 9.67 -46.76 -1.55
N SER A 116 8.60 -46.60 -2.32
CA SER A 116 7.48 -45.75 -1.92
C SER A 116 6.68 -46.40 -0.81
N GLU A 117 6.42 -45.64 0.25
CA GLU A 117 5.53 -46.07 1.33
C GLU A 117 4.08 -46.12 0.83
N ILE A 118 3.44 -47.28 0.94
CA ILE A 118 2.03 -47.45 0.62
C ILE A 118 1.22 -47.07 1.86
N LYS A 119 0.59 -45.89 1.85
CA LYS A 119 -0.29 -45.45 2.93
C LYS A 119 -1.60 -46.24 2.92
N GLU A 120 -2.05 -46.75 4.06
CA GLU A 120 -3.29 -47.54 4.19
C GLU A 120 -4.53 -46.82 3.63
N GLU A 121 -4.58 -45.49 3.76
CA GLU A 121 -5.64 -44.62 3.24
C GLU A 121 -5.82 -44.75 1.70
N SER A 122 -4.71 -44.94 0.98
CA SER A 122 -4.72 -45.11 -0.48
C SER A 122 -5.31 -46.46 -0.89
N LEU A 123 -5.11 -47.50 -0.07
CA LEU A 123 -5.66 -48.83 -0.27
C LEU A 123 -7.18 -48.83 -0.10
N ILE A 124 -7.68 -48.13 0.93
CA ILE A 124 -9.12 -47.99 1.20
C ILE A 124 -9.82 -47.24 0.05
N THR A 125 -9.23 -46.15 -0.42
CA THR A 125 -9.78 -45.33 -1.51
C THR A 125 -9.81 -46.07 -2.85
N GLN A 126 -8.78 -46.87 -3.13
CA GLN A 126 -8.72 -47.69 -4.35
C GLN A 126 -9.77 -48.82 -4.34
N ASN A 127 -10.01 -49.43 -3.18
CA ASN A 127 -11.00 -50.50 -3.02
C ASN A 127 -12.45 -49.99 -3.16
N GLN A 128 -12.74 -48.77 -2.69
CA GLN A 128 -14.04 -48.13 -2.90
C GLN A 128 -14.30 -47.77 -4.38
N ARG A 129 -13.27 -47.27 -5.08
CA ARG A 129 -13.36 -46.96 -6.52
C ARG A 129 -13.56 -48.21 -7.38
N SER A 130 -12.94 -49.34 -7.02
CA SER A 130 -13.12 -50.61 -7.76
C SER A 130 -14.53 -51.20 -7.57
N ASN A 131 -15.08 -51.13 -6.35
CA ASN A 131 -16.42 -51.63 -6.05
C ASN A 131 -17.53 -50.81 -6.73
N ASN A 132 -17.38 -49.49 -6.82
CA ASN A 132 -18.37 -48.64 -7.52
C ASN A 132 -18.38 -48.85 -9.04
N ARG A 133 -17.27 -49.32 -9.64
CA ARG A 133 -17.24 -49.67 -11.07
C ARG A 133 -17.97 -50.98 -11.37
N ARG A 134 -17.94 -51.95 -10.44
CA ARG A 134 -18.65 -53.24 -10.59
C ARG A 134 -20.17 -53.15 -10.42
N LYS A 135 -20.68 -52.13 -9.72
CA LYS A 135 -22.12 -51.91 -9.53
C LYS A 135 -22.81 -51.16 -10.68
N ARG A 136 -22.06 -50.76 -11.72
CA ARG A 136 -22.55 -49.94 -12.84
C ARG A 136 -22.56 -50.67 -14.20
N GLY A 137 -22.20 -51.96 -14.23
CA GLY A 137 -22.39 -52.86 -15.37
C GLY A 137 -23.33 -53.97 -14.97
#